data_AF-A0A3D0MKB6-F1
#
_entry.id   AF-A0A3D0MKB6-F1
#
_cell.length_a   1.000
_cell.length_b   1.000
_cell.length_c   1.000
_cell.angle_alpha   90.00
_cell.angle_beta   90.00
_cell.angle_gamma   90.00
#
_symmetry.space_group_name_H-M   'P 1'
#
loop_
_entity.id
_entity.type
_entity.pdbx_description
1 polymer ?
#
loop_
_entity_poly.entity_id
_entity_poly.type
_entity_poly.pdbx_seq_one_letter_code
_entity_poly.pdbx_strand_id
1 'polypeptide(L)'
;MSSVNGSIRLARGAEAGEVTNVNGTIELDDGVTVSEAGTVNGGIRLGSDVKVNGELSTVNGGIRINAGSVVAHNVETVNGRVHLESAVIRQNIVTSNGDIDIVDGAIVEGDIIVESRRRWWDRLFDWNNRSPRITVDAESSVQGDIHIYREVKLEIEDGAMVGDIVEHFETRK
;
A
#
# COMPACT_ATOMS: atom_id res chain seq x y z
N MET A 1 -20.01 -6.99 -0.83
CA MET A 1 -20.89 -5.83 -1.16
C MET A 1 -20.24 -5.05 -2.29
N SER A 2 -21.01 -4.57 -3.27
CA SER A 2 -20.46 -3.80 -4.40
C SER A 2 -21.24 -2.50 -4.63
N SER A 3 -20.54 -1.40 -4.91
CA SER A 3 -21.10 -0.09 -5.26
C SER A 3 -20.39 0.46 -6.50
N VAL A 4 -21.13 1.22 -7.32
CA VAL A 4 -20.61 1.80 -8.56
C VAL A 4 -20.45 3.32 -8.43
N ASN A 5 -21.21 3.98 -7.56
CA ASN A 5 -21.14 5.43 -7.28
C ASN A 5 -21.54 5.72 -5.82
N GLY A 6 -20.59 5.56 -4.89
CA GLY A 6 -20.81 5.84 -3.47
C GLY A 6 -19.75 5.21 -2.58
N SER A 7 -19.45 5.79 -1.42
CA SER A 7 -18.55 5.19 -0.43
C SER A 7 -19.19 3.95 0.19
N ILE A 8 -18.36 2.94 0.50
CA ILE A 8 -18.76 1.79 1.31
C ILE A 8 -18.20 2.01 2.70
N ARG A 9 -19.04 1.91 3.73
CA ARG A 9 -18.60 1.97 5.13
C ARG A 9 -19.04 0.72 5.86
N LEU A 10 -18.10 0.02 6.47
CA LEU A 10 -18.36 -1.05 7.43
C LEU A 10 -18.22 -0.48 8.84
N ALA A 11 -19.28 -0.62 9.64
CA ALA A 11 -19.32 -0.11 11.00
C ALA A 11 -18.44 -0.95 11.95
N ARG A 12 -18.12 -0.38 13.11
CA ARG A 12 -17.25 -1.01 14.12
C ARG A 12 -17.64 -2.45 14.41
N GLY A 13 -16.65 -3.34 14.38
CA GLY A 13 -16.83 -4.78 14.67
C GLY A 13 -17.64 -5.55 13.63
N ALA A 14 -17.96 -4.94 12.48
CA ALA A 14 -18.66 -5.65 11.42
C ALA A 14 -17.77 -6.72 10.77
N GLU A 15 -18.42 -7.78 10.28
CA GLU A 15 -17.79 -8.80 9.46
C GLU A 15 -18.34 -8.72 8.04
N ALA A 16 -17.47 -8.77 7.04
CA ALA A 16 -17.86 -8.91 5.64
C ALA A 16 -16.92 -9.88 4.91
N GLY A 17 -17.39 -10.45 3.80
CA GLY A 17 -16.51 -11.17 2.87
C GLY A 17 -15.70 -10.19 2.02
N GLU A 18 -15.94 -10.21 0.72
CA GLU A 18 -15.36 -9.28 -0.24
C GLU A 18 -16.11 -7.93 -0.27
N VAL A 19 -15.33 -6.84 -0.25
CA VAL A 19 -15.82 -5.46 -0.41
C VAL A 19 -15.17 -4.81 -1.61
N THR A 20 -15.93 -4.58 -2.67
CA THR A 20 -15.41 -3.95 -3.90
C THR A 20 -16.15 -2.67 -4.25
N ASN A 21 -15.42 -1.67 -4.73
CA ASN A 21 -16.01 -0.40 -5.16
C ASN A 21 -15.33 0.13 -6.43
N VAL A 22 -16.10 0.71 -7.36
CA VAL A 22 -15.48 1.29 -8.56
C VAL A 22 -15.15 2.77 -8.35
N ASN A 23 -16.09 3.56 -7.84
CA ASN A 23 -15.93 4.99 -7.59
C ASN A 23 -16.42 5.34 -6.18
N GLY A 24 -15.49 5.33 -5.23
CA GLY A 24 -15.78 5.70 -3.85
C GLY A 24 -14.78 5.12 -2.86
N THR A 25 -14.70 5.74 -1.68
CA THR A 25 -13.83 5.26 -0.60
C THR A 25 -14.45 4.03 0.07
N ILE A 26 -13.63 3.05 0.42
CA ILE A 26 -13.97 1.98 1.37
C ILE A 26 -13.44 2.38 2.75
N GLU A 27 -14.33 2.54 3.72
CA GLU A 27 -14.01 2.84 5.12
C GLU A 27 -14.37 1.65 6.00
N LEU A 28 -13.36 1.04 6.62
CA LEU A 28 -13.51 -0.03 7.60
C LEU A 28 -13.28 0.60 8.98
N ASP A 29 -14.33 0.71 9.79
CA ASP A 29 -14.21 1.26 11.15
C ASP A 29 -13.47 0.28 12.09
N ASP A 30 -13.25 0.68 13.34
CA ASP A 30 -12.42 -0.10 14.26
C ASP A 30 -12.91 -1.55 14.44
N GLY A 31 -11.98 -2.50 14.56
CA GLY A 31 -12.28 -3.90 14.87
C GLY A 31 -13.03 -4.66 13.77
N VAL A 32 -13.21 -4.07 12.58
CA VAL A 32 -13.83 -4.74 11.43
C VAL A 32 -13.00 -5.94 11.00
N THR A 33 -13.67 -7.01 10.56
CA THR A 33 -13.01 -8.13 9.87
C THR A 33 -13.55 -8.26 8.45
N VAL A 34 -12.67 -8.28 7.46
CA VAL A 34 -13.04 -8.54 6.06
C VAL A 34 -12.20 -9.65 5.44
N SER A 35 -12.73 -10.30 4.40
CA SER A 35 -11.89 -11.17 3.57
C SER A 35 -10.94 -10.32 2.73
N GLU A 36 -11.45 -9.35 1.98
CA GLU A 36 -10.65 -8.52 1.08
C GLU A 36 -11.37 -7.19 0.82
N ALA A 37 -10.62 -6.14 0.44
CA ALA A 37 -11.21 -4.88 0.03
C ALA A 37 -10.46 -4.26 -1.16
N GLY A 38 -11.20 -3.89 -2.20
CA GLY A 38 -10.64 -3.40 -3.45
C GLY A 38 -11.40 -2.22 -4.05
N THR A 39 -10.68 -1.23 -4.61
CA THR A 39 -11.36 -0.16 -5.37
C THR A 39 -10.56 0.42 -6.54
N VAL A 40 -11.22 0.92 -7.58
CA VAL A 40 -10.50 1.51 -8.73
C VAL A 40 -10.22 3.00 -8.51
N ASN A 41 -11.26 3.80 -8.31
CA ASN A 41 -11.16 5.25 -8.13
C ASN A 41 -11.62 5.63 -6.71
N GLY A 42 -10.87 5.17 -5.72
CA GLY A 42 -11.21 5.34 -4.32
C GLY A 42 -10.04 5.00 -3.40
N GLY A 43 -10.03 5.60 -2.21
CA GLY A 43 -9.12 5.19 -1.15
C GLY A 43 -9.70 4.05 -0.33
N ILE A 44 -8.82 3.31 0.35
CA ILE A 44 -9.19 2.34 1.38
C ILE A 44 -8.66 2.88 2.71
N ARG A 45 -9.52 2.95 3.73
CA ARG A 45 -9.15 3.43 5.07
C ARG A 45 -9.58 2.41 6.10
N LEU A 46 -8.63 1.89 6.86
CA LEU A 46 -8.87 1.03 8.00
C LEU A 46 -8.72 1.86 9.27
N GLY A 47 -9.69 1.72 10.18
CA GLY A 47 -9.59 2.14 11.57
C GLY A 47 -8.61 1.25 12.34
N SER A 48 -8.66 1.30 13.66
CA SER A 48 -7.78 0.50 14.50
C SER A 48 -8.23 -0.96 14.60
N ASP A 49 -7.29 -1.87 14.84
CA ASP A 49 -7.57 -3.29 15.11
C ASP A 49 -8.38 -4.01 14.00
N VAL A 50 -8.28 -3.56 12.75
CA VAL A 50 -8.98 -4.17 11.61
C VAL A 50 -8.22 -5.41 11.14
N LYS A 51 -8.95 -6.50 10.86
CA LYS A 51 -8.39 -7.73 10.31
C LYS A 51 -8.81 -7.93 8.85
N VAL A 52 -7.83 -7.99 7.95
CA VAL A 52 -8.04 -8.35 6.55
C VAL A 52 -7.43 -9.72 6.31
N ASN A 53 -8.27 -10.72 5.99
CA ASN A 53 -7.79 -12.10 5.81
C ASN A 53 -7.11 -12.34 4.45
N GLY A 54 -7.33 -11.44 3.50
CA GLY A 54 -6.84 -11.44 2.13
C GLY A 54 -6.04 -10.17 1.85
N GLU A 55 -6.25 -9.60 0.67
CA GLU A 55 -5.54 -8.43 0.16
C GLU A 55 -6.31 -7.11 0.28
N LEU A 56 -5.58 -6.01 0.16
CA LEU A 56 -6.13 -4.68 -0.10
C LEU A 56 -5.60 -4.18 -1.44
N SER A 57 -6.47 -3.69 -2.32
CA SER A 57 -6.04 -3.23 -3.63
C SER A 57 -6.72 -1.94 -4.10
N THR A 58 -5.96 -1.00 -4.68
CA THR A 58 -6.57 0.15 -5.38
C THR A 58 -5.77 0.76 -6.51
N VAL A 59 -6.43 1.22 -7.58
CA VAL A 59 -5.71 1.79 -8.73
C VAL A 59 -5.37 3.27 -8.50
N ASN A 60 -6.35 4.10 -8.17
CA ASN A 60 -6.23 5.57 -8.16
C ASN A 60 -6.52 6.22 -6.80
N GLY A 61 -6.49 5.48 -5.70
CA GLY A 61 -6.59 6.08 -4.37
C GLY A 61 -5.60 5.49 -3.38
N GLY A 62 -5.39 6.17 -2.26
CA GLY A 62 -4.46 5.72 -1.23
C GLY A 62 -5.05 4.64 -0.33
N ILE A 63 -4.18 3.84 0.26
CA ILE A 63 -4.49 2.85 1.30
C ILE A 63 -3.92 3.38 2.62
N ARG A 64 -4.76 3.55 3.63
CA ARG A 64 -4.34 3.87 5.00
C ARG A 64 -4.73 2.73 5.93
N ILE A 65 -3.76 2.25 6.69
CA ILE A 65 -3.90 1.16 7.64
C ILE A 65 -3.43 1.66 9.00
N ASN A 66 -4.36 1.82 9.94
CA ASN A 66 -4.09 2.36 11.27
C ASN A 66 -3.70 1.25 12.27
N ALA A 67 -3.22 1.70 13.44
CA ALA A 67 -2.64 0.89 14.51
C ALA A 67 -3.44 -0.37 14.87
N GLY A 68 -2.70 -1.45 15.14
CA GLY A 68 -3.26 -2.75 15.55
C GLY A 68 -3.87 -3.56 14.41
N SER A 69 -4.02 -2.99 13.22
CA SER A 69 -4.56 -3.69 12.06
C SER A 69 -3.58 -4.71 11.49
N VAL A 70 -4.14 -5.78 10.92
CA VAL A 70 -3.36 -6.85 10.28
C VAL A 70 -3.94 -7.18 8.91
N VAL A 71 -3.10 -7.12 7.88
CA VAL A 71 -3.40 -7.61 6.53
C VAL A 71 -2.63 -8.90 6.30
N ALA A 72 -3.35 -9.99 6.04
CA ALA A 72 -2.75 -11.32 5.93
C ALA A 72 -2.06 -11.57 4.57
N HIS A 73 -2.39 -10.81 3.53
CA HIS A 73 -1.76 -10.92 2.21
C HIS A 73 -1.22 -9.55 1.74
N ASN A 74 -1.17 -9.34 0.43
CA ASN A 74 -0.59 -8.15 -0.18
C ASN A 74 -1.42 -6.89 0.07
N VAL A 75 -0.73 -5.75 -0.01
CA VAL A 75 -1.32 -4.42 -0.17
C VAL A 75 -0.84 -3.83 -1.49
N GLU A 76 -1.75 -3.58 -2.42
CA GLU A 76 -1.41 -3.24 -3.80
C GLU A 76 -2.02 -1.89 -4.21
N THR A 77 -1.22 -1.01 -4.82
CA THR A 77 -1.77 0.19 -5.45
C THR A 77 -1.00 0.70 -6.65
N VAL A 78 -1.68 1.22 -7.68
CA VAL A 78 -0.98 1.76 -8.86
C VAL A 78 -0.49 3.18 -8.63
N ASN A 79 -1.36 4.09 -8.17
CA ASN A 79 -1.07 5.52 -8.08
C ASN A 79 -1.21 6.12 -6.68
N GLY A 80 -1.85 5.39 -5.76
CA GLY A 80 -2.12 5.89 -4.42
C GLY A 80 -0.95 5.76 -3.48
N ARG A 81 -0.95 6.57 -2.42
CA ARG A 81 -0.04 6.35 -1.28
C ARG A 81 -0.48 5.13 -0.48
N VAL A 82 0.47 4.31 -0.03
CA VAL A 82 0.28 3.33 1.04
C VAL A 82 0.84 3.93 2.33
N HIS A 83 0.04 4.00 3.39
CA HIS A 83 0.44 4.49 4.70
C HIS A 83 0.07 3.48 5.77
N LEU A 84 1.08 2.99 6.49
CA LEU A 84 0.99 1.96 7.52
C LEU A 84 1.48 2.55 8.85
N GLU A 85 0.62 2.58 9.86
CA GLU A 85 0.90 3.11 11.21
C GLU A 85 0.70 1.98 12.23
N SER A 86 1.75 1.59 12.95
CA SER A 86 1.72 0.53 13.99
C SER A 86 0.91 -0.73 13.60
N ALA A 87 1.00 -1.14 12.33
CA ALA A 87 0.20 -2.21 11.76
C ALA A 87 1.07 -3.23 11.03
N VAL A 88 0.51 -4.40 10.75
CA VAL A 88 1.24 -5.54 10.19
C VAL A 88 0.69 -5.94 8.83
N ILE A 89 1.57 -6.02 7.83
CA ILE A 89 1.31 -6.66 6.54
C ILE A 89 2.15 -7.93 6.48
N ARG A 90 1.51 -9.09 6.31
CA ARG A 90 2.20 -10.39 6.34
C ARG A 90 2.90 -10.79 5.04
N GLN A 91 2.59 -10.09 3.95
CA GLN A 91 3.20 -10.31 2.66
C GLN A 91 3.75 -8.99 2.14
N ASN A 92 3.43 -8.65 0.89
CA ASN A 92 4.15 -7.61 0.18
C ASN A 92 3.35 -6.31 0.10
N ILE A 93 4.07 -5.20 -0.07
CA ILE A 93 3.49 -3.97 -0.61
C ILE A 93 3.92 -3.86 -2.07
N VAL A 94 2.96 -3.71 -2.98
CA VAL A 94 3.23 -3.56 -4.42
C VAL A 94 2.70 -2.22 -4.91
N THR A 95 3.55 -1.42 -5.55
CA THR A 95 3.10 -0.18 -6.20
C THR A 95 3.81 0.16 -7.50
N SER A 96 3.22 1.01 -8.34
CA SER A 96 3.90 1.55 -9.53
C SER A 96 4.30 3.03 -9.39
N ASN A 97 3.48 3.85 -8.74
CA ASN A 97 3.70 5.30 -8.60
C ASN A 97 3.43 5.85 -7.18
N GLY A 98 2.97 5.01 -6.25
CA GLY A 98 2.61 5.42 -4.90
C GLY A 98 3.80 5.78 -4.03
N ASP A 99 3.63 6.79 -3.19
CA ASP A 99 4.48 6.93 -1.99
C ASP A 99 4.16 5.76 -1.02
N ILE A 100 5.14 5.27 -0.28
CA ILE A 100 4.95 4.29 0.79
C ILE A 100 5.51 4.89 2.07
N ASP A 101 4.71 4.96 3.12
CA ASP A 101 5.11 5.43 4.44
C ASP A 101 4.87 4.29 5.45
N ILE A 102 5.95 3.74 6.02
CA ILE A 102 5.93 2.72 7.08
C ILE A 102 6.40 3.41 8.36
N VAL A 103 5.48 3.62 9.31
CA VAL A 103 5.71 4.48 10.47
C VAL A 103 5.13 3.90 11.76
N ASP A 104 5.57 4.47 12.89
CA ASP A 104 5.15 4.18 14.26
C ASP A 104 5.26 2.68 14.59
N GLY A 105 6.38 2.06 14.22
CA GLY A 105 6.65 0.64 14.50
C GLY A 105 5.85 -0.34 13.63
N ALA A 106 5.43 0.10 12.44
CA ALA A 106 4.76 -0.76 11.48
C ALA A 106 5.70 -1.86 10.93
N ILE A 107 5.12 -3.01 10.58
CA ILE A 107 5.86 -4.19 10.11
C ILE A 107 5.32 -4.66 8.76
N VAL A 108 6.23 -4.81 7.81
CA VAL A 108 6.00 -5.55 6.56
C VAL A 108 6.85 -6.82 6.63
N GLU A 109 6.20 -7.98 6.71
CA GLU A 109 6.91 -9.27 6.81
C GLU A 109 7.49 -9.72 5.46
N GLY A 110 6.95 -9.24 4.34
CA GLY A 110 7.44 -9.51 2.99
C GLY A 110 8.18 -8.34 2.36
N ASP A 111 8.12 -8.29 1.02
CA ASP A 111 8.88 -7.35 0.21
C ASP A 111 8.11 -6.04 -0.04
N ILE A 112 8.85 -4.99 -0.35
CA ILE A 112 8.30 -3.79 -1.00
C ILE A 112 8.72 -3.80 -2.47
N ILE A 113 7.74 -3.76 -3.37
CA ILE A 113 7.97 -3.87 -4.82
C ILE A 113 7.45 -2.60 -5.51
N VAL A 114 8.35 -1.81 -6.08
CA VAL A 114 8.02 -0.65 -6.92
C VAL A 114 8.23 -0.99 -8.39
N GLU A 115 7.13 -1.25 -9.10
CA GLU A 115 7.13 -1.67 -10.50
C GLU A 115 7.53 -0.56 -11.50
N SER A 116 8.03 -0.99 -12.66
CA SER A 116 8.32 -0.09 -13.78
C SER A 116 7.04 0.45 -14.42
N ARG A 117 7.12 1.65 -15.02
CA ARG A 117 6.11 2.11 -15.98
C ARG A 117 6.21 1.22 -17.24
N ARG A 118 5.09 0.74 -17.78
CA ARG A 118 5.08 -0.12 -18.97
C ARG A 118 5.84 0.55 -20.14
N ARG A 119 6.98 -0.04 -20.51
CA ARG A 119 8.05 0.34 -21.49
C ARG A 119 7.67 0.87 -22.90
N TRP A 120 6.40 1.10 -23.26
CA TRP A 120 6.01 1.42 -24.64
C TRP A 120 5.41 2.81 -24.86
N TRP A 121 4.93 3.49 -23.82
CA TRP A 121 4.38 4.85 -23.93
C TRP A 121 5.40 5.95 -23.63
N ASP A 122 6.46 5.62 -22.87
CA ASP A 122 7.50 6.58 -22.45
C ASP A 122 8.35 7.13 -23.61
N ARG A 123 8.21 6.58 -24.82
CA ARG A 123 8.82 7.17 -26.02
C ARG A 123 8.06 8.37 -26.59
N LEU A 124 6.87 8.71 -26.07
CA LEU A 124 6.03 9.74 -26.69
C LEU A 124 5.42 10.83 -25.79
N PHE A 125 5.32 10.68 -24.47
CA PHE A 125 4.60 11.68 -23.65
C PHE A 125 5.23 11.89 -22.26
N ASP A 126 5.81 13.08 -22.06
CA ASP A 126 6.42 13.56 -20.82
C ASP A 126 5.37 14.24 -19.93
N TRP A 127 4.60 13.46 -19.16
CA TRP A 127 3.57 13.98 -18.26
C TRP A 127 3.89 13.54 -16.81
N ASN A 128 4.34 14.51 -16.00
CA ASN A 128 4.60 14.47 -14.56
C ASN A 128 5.44 13.30 -14.03
N ASN A 129 6.75 13.49 -14.14
CA ASN A 129 7.82 12.61 -13.68
C ASN A 129 8.14 12.76 -12.17
N ARG A 130 7.18 12.50 -11.27
CA ARG A 130 7.52 12.39 -9.84
C ARG A 130 8.00 10.97 -9.55
N SER A 131 9.22 10.85 -9.03
CA SER A 131 9.73 9.61 -8.45
C SER A 131 8.96 9.32 -7.16
N PRO A 132 8.40 8.12 -6.98
CA PRO A 132 7.76 7.73 -5.72
C PRO A 132 8.80 7.80 -4.58
N ARG A 133 8.31 7.98 -3.36
CA ARG A 133 9.15 7.97 -2.15
C ARG A 133 8.75 6.79 -1.27
N ILE A 134 9.74 6.11 -0.70
CA ILE A 134 9.52 5.14 0.37
C ILE A 134 10.15 5.72 1.63
N THR A 135 9.35 5.84 2.68
CA THR A 135 9.75 6.26 4.01
C THR A 135 9.63 5.08 4.97
N VAL A 136 10.68 4.78 5.73
CA VAL A 136 10.66 3.80 6.83
C VAL A 136 11.26 4.47 8.06
N ASP A 137 10.46 4.64 9.11
CA ASP A 137 10.93 5.28 10.34
C ASP A 137 11.81 4.36 11.20
N ALA A 138 12.44 4.94 12.22
CA ALA A 138 13.43 4.25 13.05
C ALA A 138 12.87 3.05 13.84
N GLU A 139 11.55 2.95 14.03
CA GLU A 139 10.90 1.90 14.81
C GLU A 139 10.30 0.79 13.92
N SER A 140 10.15 1.06 12.62
CA SER A 140 9.50 0.18 11.66
C SER A 140 10.43 -0.87 11.05
N SER A 141 9.83 -1.92 10.50
CA SER A 141 10.55 -3.02 9.85
C SER A 141 9.94 -3.45 8.53
N VAL A 142 10.81 -3.66 7.54
CA VAL A 142 10.57 -4.39 6.29
C VAL A 142 11.47 -5.62 6.33
N GLN A 143 10.90 -6.78 6.61
CA GLN A 143 11.67 -8.02 6.82
C GLN A 143 12.14 -8.66 5.51
N GLY A 144 11.42 -8.41 4.42
CA GLY A 144 11.86 -8.74 3.07
C GLY A 144 12.70 -7.64 2.43
N ASP A 145 12.89 -7.75 1.12
CA ASP A 145 13.71 -6.84 0.33
C ASP A 145 12.89 -5.68 -0.26
N ILE A 146 13.56 -4.60 -0.62
CA ILE A 146 12.97 -3.50 -1.40
C ILE A 146 13.41 -3.64 -2.86
N HIS A 147 12.50 -4.11 -3.72
CA HIS A 147 12.73 -4.23 -5.16
C HIS A 147 12.23 -2.99 -5.90
N ILE A 148 13.14 -2.27 -6.58
CA ILE A 148 12.80 -1.07 -7.35
C ILE A 148 13.12 -1.24 -8.84
N TYR A 149 12.11 -1.08 -9.69
CA TYR A 149 12.20 -1.20 -11.16
C TYR A 149 12.18 0.18 -11.87
N ARG A 150 12.24 1.25 -11.08
CA ARG A 150 12.33 2.65 -11.51
C ARG A 150 12.98 3.47 -10.39
N GLU A 151 13.37 4.70 -10.70
CA GLU A 151 13.92 5.62 -9.69
C GLU A 151 12.90 5.90 -8.57
N VAL A 152 13.35 5.76 -7.33
CA VAL A 152 12.59 5.96 -6.09
C VAL A 152 13.44 6.80 -5.13
N LYS A 153 12.82 7.72 -4.39
CA LYS A 153 13.48 8.39 -3.27
C LYS A 153 13.34 7.53 -2.02
N LEU A 154 14.44 7.01 -1.49
CA LEU A 154 14.45 6.23 -0.25
C LEU A 154 14.79 7.15 0.93
N GLU A 155 13.95 7.14 1.96
CA GLU A 155 14.14 7.84 3.24
C GLU A 155 13.98 6.80 4.36
N ILE A 156 15.09 6.15 4.71
CA ILE A 156 15.14 5.12 5.75
C ILE A 156 15.87 5.74 6.94
N GLU A 157 15.19 5.85 8.08
CA GLU A 157 15.77 6.44 9.30
C GLU A 157 16.74 5.49 9.99
N ASP A 158 17.69 6.07 10.74
CA ASP A 158 18.63 5.33 11.57
C ASP A 158 17.87 4.53 12.65
N GLY A 159 17.86 3.21 12.53
CA GLY A 159 17.16 2.30 13.44
C GLY A 159 16.16 1.38 12.73
N ALA A 160 15.67 1.80 11.56
CA ALA A 160 14.79 0.99 10.73
C ALA A 160 15.44 -0.36 10.37
N MET A 161 14.66 -1.44 10.43
CA MET A 161 15.12 -2.76 10.00
C MET A 161 14.60 -3.05 8.60
N VAL A 162 15.46 -2.95 7.59
CA VAL A 162 15.10 -3.17 6.19
C VAL A 162 16.04 -4.22 5.58
N GLY A 163 15.51 -5.13 4.76
CA GLY A 163 16.28 -6.07 3.95
C GLY A 163 17.11 -5.39 2.85
N ASP A 164 17.51 -6.15 1.84
CA ASP A 164 18.35 -5.62 0.76
C ASP A 164 17.54 -4.67 -0.14
N ILE A 165 18.20 -3.61 -0.62
CA ILE A 165 17.64 -2.73 -1.65
C ILE A 165 18.15 -3.25 -3.00
N VAL A 166 17.22 -3.75 -3.82
CA VAL A 166 17.52 -4.40 -5.10
C VAL A 166 17.02 -3.56 -6.27
N GLU A 167 17.96 -2.98 -7.01
CA GLU A 167 17.68 -2.18 -8.21
C GLU A 167 17.63 -3.06 -9.47
N HIS A 168 16.52 -2.97 -10.22
CA HIS A 168 16.28 -3.73 -11.45
C HIS A 168 16.33 -2.88 -12.73
N PHE A 169 16.78 -1.62 -12.64
CA PHE A 169 16.89 -0.70 -13.76
C PHE A 169 18.32 -0.15 -13.88
N GLU A 170 18.71 0.23 -15.10
CA GLU A 170 20.00 0.88 -15.31
C GLU A 170 19.93 2.35 -14.84
N THR A 171 20.65 2.69 -13.79
CA THR A 171 20.89 4.08 -13.41
C THR A 171 21.68 4.75 -14.53
N ARG A 172 21.10 5.75 -15.21
CA ARG A 172 21.88 6.59 -16.12
C ARG A 172 22.88 7.39 -15.27
N LYS A 173 24.17 7.02 -15.35
CA LYS A 173 25.29 7.79 -14.80
C LYS A 173 25.45 9.12 -15.51
#